data_AF-A0A497B7N9-F1
#
_entry.id   AF-A0A497B7N9-F1
#
_cell.length_a   1.000
_cell.length_b   1.000
_cell.length_c   1.000
_cell.angle_alpha   90.00
_cell.angle_beta   90.00
_cell.angle_gamma   90.00
#
_symmetry.space_group_name_H-M   'P 1'
#
loop_
_entity.id
_entity.type
_entity.pdbx_description
1 polymer ?
#
loop_
_entity_poly.entity_id
_entity_poly.type
_entity_poly.pdbx_seq_one_letter_code
_entity_poly.pdbx_strand_id
1 'polypeptide(L)' 'METITEQLEQEIKLLHAHVCEGLGDPKRVLILYLLATRPRNVTELAEALDIPQPTAS' A
#
# COMPACT_ATOMS: atom_id res chain seq x y z
N MET A 1 29.59 15.57 -2.72
CA MET A 1 28.24 15.53 -2.14
C MET A 1 27.29 15.67 -3.31
N GLU A 2 26.61 14.60 -3.70
CA GLU A 2 25.60 14.68 -4.78
C GLU A 2 24.45 15.58 -4.30
N THR A 3 24.11 16.58 -5.11
CA THR A 3 23.01 17.50 -4.85
C THR A 3 21.72 16.91 -5.40
N ILE A 4 20.64 16.97 -4.61
CA ILE A 4 19.29 16.60 -5.07
C ILE A 4 18.89 17.54 -6.20
N THR A 5 18.45 16.98 -7.33
CA THR A 5 17.94 17.74 -8.48
C THR A 5 16.45 18.04 -8.30
N GLU A 6 15.97 19.14 -8.88
CA GLU A 6 14.54 19.50 -8.85
C GLU A 6 13.66 18.40 -9.47
N GLN A 7 14.16 17.73 -10.52
CA GLN A 7 13.47 16.61 -11.16
C GLN A 7 13.28 15.43 -10.20
N LEU A 8 14.33 15.06 -9.45
CA LEU A 8 14.24 13.99 -8.45
C LEU A 8 13.24 14.36 -7.34
N GLU A 9 13.26 15.62 -6.89
CA GLU A 9 12.31 16.08 -5.85
C GLU A 9 10.85 15.98 -6.32
N GLN A 10 10.56 16.34 -7.58
CA GLN A 10 9.22 16.22 -8.17
C GLN A 10 8.79 14.76 -8.29
N GLU A 11 9.68 13.88 -8.75
CA GLU A 11 9.41 12.44 -8.84
C GLU A 11 9.08 11.84 -7.47
N ILE A 12 9.86 12.17 -6.44
CA ILE A 12 9.63 11.70 -5.07
C ILE A 12 8.30 12.22 -4.52
N LYS A 13 7.93 13.48 -4.79
CA LYS A 13 6.63 14.02 -4.38
C LYS A 13 5.47 13.27 -5.03
N LEU A 14 5.58 12.96 -6.32
CA LEU A 14 4.56 12.20 -7.04
C LEU A 14 4.46 10.76 -6.51
N LEU A 15 5.59 10.09 -6.31
CA LEU A 15 5.64 8.75 -5.73
C LEU A 15 5.01 8.73 -4.33
N HIS A 16 5.40 9.67 -3.46
CA HIS A 16 4.84 9.78 -2.12
C HIS A 16 3.32 9.98 -2.16
N ALA A 17 2.82 10.87 -3.03
CA ALA A 17 1.39 11.09 -3.19
C ALA A 17 0.64 9.80 -3.54
N HIS A 18 1.12 9.05 -4.54
CA HIS A 18 0.51 7.78 -4.94
C HIS A 18 0.61 6.70 -3.85
N VAL A 19 1.74 6.60 -3.15
CA VAL A 19 1.91 5.64 -2.06
C VAL A 19 0.95 5.96 -0.91
N CYS A 20 0.84 7.23 -0.51
CA CYS A 20 -0.06 7.65 0.55
C CYS A 20 -1.54 7.52 0.15
N GLU A 21 -1.90 7.79 -1.10
CA GLU A 21 -3.24 7.52 -1.62
C GLU A 21 -3.55 6.02 -1.57
N GLY A 22 -2.63 5.19 -2.08
CA GLY A 22 -2.78 3.74 -2.11
C GLY A 22 -2.78 3.09 -0.72
N LEU A 23 -2.12 3.66 0.28
CA LEU A 23 -2.02 3.12 1.64
C LEU A 23 -2.80 3.91 2.70
N GLY A 24 -3.58 4.91 2.28
CA GLY A 24 -4.28 5.83 3.19
C GLY A 24 -5.35 5.16 4.07
N ASP A 25 -5.81 3.96 3.69
CA ASP A 25 -6.68 3.13 4.52
C ASP A 25 -5.83 2.18 5.39
N PRO A 26 -5.94 2.21 6.74
CA PRO A 26 -5.27 1.27 7.63
C PRO A 26 -5.42 -0.21 7.24
N LYS A 27 -6.54 -0.60 6.64
CA LYS A 27 -6.77 -1.98 6.16
C LYS A 27 -5.81 -2.35 5.03
N ARG A 28 -5.47 -1.41 4.14
CA ARG A 28 -4.48 -1.67 3.07
C ARG A 28 -3.08 -1.88 3.63
N VAL A 29 -2.73 -1.16 4.70
CA VAL A 29 -1.50 -1.43 5.46
C VAL A 29 -1.55 -2.82 6.09
N LEU A 30 -2.66 -3.22 6.72
CA LEU A 30 -2.81 -4.57 7.29
C LEU A 30 -2.72 -5.68 6.23
N ILE A 31 -3.25 -5.46 5.02
CA ILE A 31 -3.09 -6.40 3.89
C ILE A 31 -1.59 -6.64 3.61
N LEU A 32 -0.76 -5.60 3.59
CA LEU A 32 0.69 -5.75 3.39
C LEU A 32 1.33 -6.62 4.46
N TYR A 33 0.97 -6.43 5.75
CA TYR A 33 1.48 -7.26 6.84
C TYR A 33 1.03 -8.72 6.70
N LEU A 34 -0.22 -8.96 6.34
CA LEU A 34 -0.76 -10.30 6.12
C LEU A 34 -0.03 -11.02 4.98
N LEU A 35 0.29 -10.31 3.90
CA LEU A 35 1.02 -10.82 2.73
C LEU A 35 2.52 -11.02 2.99
N ALA A 36 3.13 -10.20 3.85
CA ALA A 36 4.54 -10.34 4.22
C ALA A 36 4.81 -11.67 4.97
N THR A 37 3.81 -12.20 5.69
CA THR A 37 3.93 -13.48 6.41
C THR A 37 3.85 -14.70 5.48
N ARG A 38 2.91 -14.68 4.52
CA ARG A 38 2.73 -15.72 3.50
C ARG A 38 1.83 -15.20 2.38
N PRO A 39 1.87 -15.82 1.19
CA PRO A 39 0.85 -15.61 0.17
C PRO A 39 -0.55 -15.89 0.72
N ARG A 40 -1.50 -15.02 0.38
CA ARG A 40 -2.93 -15.14 0.70
C ARG A 40 -3.76 -14.78 -0.52
N ASN A 41 -4.87 -15.46 -0.72
CA ASN A 41 -5.87 -15.07 -1.70
C ASN A 41 -6.82 -14.00 -1.12
N VAL A 42 -7.64 -13.40 -2.00
CA VAL A 42 -8.54 -12.29 -1.61
C VAL A 42 -9.58 -12.73 -0.56
N THR A 43 -10.07 -13.96 -0.63
CA THR A 43 -11.02 -14.51 0.37
C THR A 43 -10.36 -14.59 1.75
N GLU A 44 -9.13 -15.12 1.83
CA GLU A 44 -8.38 -15.18 3.10
C GLU A 44 -8.10 -13.80 3.69
N LEU A 45 -7.88 -12.77 2.84
CA LEU A 45 -7.69 -11.39 3.29
C LEU A 45 -8.98 -10.78 3.81
N ALA A 46 -10.09 -11.00 3.11
CA ALA A 46 -11.41 -10.52 3.50
C ALA A 46 -11.86 -11.10 4.84
N GLU A 47 -11.68 -12.41 5.02
CA GLU A 47 -11.97 -13.11 6.28
C GLU A 47 -11.07 -12.63 7.43
N ALA A 48 -9.77 -12.47 7.19
CA ALA A 48 -8.83 -12.05 8.23
C ALA A 48 -9.06 -10.61 8.71
N LEU A 49 -9.63 -9.75 7.87
CA LEU A 49 -9.87 -8.33 8.16
C LEU A 49 -11.34 -8.01 8.48
N ASP A 50 -12.22 -9.01 8.47
CA ASP A 50 -13.67 -8.87 8.65
C ASP A 50 -14.26 -7.79 7.72
N ILE A 51 -13.96 -7.89 6.43
CA ILE A 51 -14.46 -6.98 5.39
C ILE A 51 -15.11 -7.74 4.23
N PRO A 52 -16.02 -7.09 3.48
CA PRO A 52 -16.51 -7.65 2.24
C PRO A 52 -15.35 -7.94 1.27
N GLN A 53 -15.40 -9.09 0.61
CA GLN A 53 -14.40 -9.50 -0.39
C GLN A 53 -14.15 -8.45 -1.49
N PRO A 54 -15.17 -7.71 -2.00
CA PRO A 54 -14.94 -6.60 -2.94
C PRO A 54 -14.17 -5.41 -2.38
N THR A 55 -14.07 -5.28 -1.05
CA THR A 55 -13.23 -4.26 -0.39
C THR A 55 -11.76 -4.68 -0.33
N ALA A 56 -11.49 -5.98 -0.42
CA ALA A 56 -10.14 -6.54 -0.44
C ALA A 56 -9.56 -6.72 -1.87
N SER A 57 -10.41 -6.63 -2.91
CA SER A 57 -10.05 -6.80 -4.33
C SER A 57 -9.48 -5.54 -4.98
#